data_AF-A0A841ADG6-F1
#
_entry.id   AF-A0A841ADG6-F1
#
_cell.length_a   1.000
_cell.length_b   1.000
_cell.length_c   1.000
_cell.angle_alpha   90.00
_cell.angle_beta   90.00
_cell.angle_gamma   90.00
#
_symmetry.space_group_name_H-M   'P 1'
#
loop_
_entity.id
_entity.type
_entity.pdbx_description
1 polymer ?
#
loop_
_entity_poly.entity_id
_entity_poly.type
_entity_poly.pdbx_seq_one_letter_code
_entity_poly.pdbx_strand_id
1 'polypeptide(L)'
;MRGGPFPKDPEIELYNHVPLTSNDAQVAERVRQAFVAQLGEENVEHLDPVTASEDFSTIPDAFGAPYCYWVFGGFVEGRETFPNHSPFFAPDEQPTLTTGTTAAATAVLAMLAGD
;
A
#
# COMPACT_ATOMS: atom_id res chain seq x y z
N MET A 1 22.69 -8.83 26.37
CA MET A 1 23.41 -7.56 26.65
C MET A 1 23.17 -7.19 28.11
N ARG A 2 24.21 -7.16 28.96
CA ARG A 2 24.16 -6.46 30.25
C ARG A 2 25.11 -5.27 30.11
N GLY A 3 24.53 -4.07 29.98
CA GLY A 3 25.28 -2.81 29.94
C GLY A 3 25.91 -2.52 31.30
N GLY A 4 27.00 -1.74 31.30
CA GLY A 4 27.67 -1.28 32.51
C GLY A 4 26.77 -0.37 33.39
N PRO A 5 27.25 0.06 34.57
CA PRO A 5 26.42 0.72 35.58
C PRO A 5 26.02 2.13 35.11
N PHE A 6 24.85 2.24 34.48
CA PHE A 6 24.16 3.52 34.31
C PHE A 6 23.42 3.85 35.61
N PRO A 7 23.46 5.11 36.10
CA PRO A 7 22.90 5.49 37.40
C PRO A 7 21.36 5.56 37.43
N LYS A 8 20.70 5.46 36.28
CA LYS A 8 19.25 5.48 36.14
C LYS A 8 18.83 4.41 35.13
N ASP A 9 17.77 3.68 35.46
CA ASP A 9 17.14 2.76 34.53
C ASP A 9 16.59 3.52 33.31
N PRO A 10 16.63 2.93 32.10
CA PRO A 10 16.08 3.56 30.91
C PRO A 10 14.57 3.76 31.05
N GLU A 11 14.08 4.94 30.65
CA GLU A 11 12.65 5.17 30.45
C GLU A 11 12.28 4.60 29.06
N ILE A 12 11.31 3.68 29.03
CA ILE A 12 10.81 3.07 27.80
C ILE A 12 9.36 3.54 27.61
N GLU A 13 9.08 4.17 26.48
CA GLU A 13 7.75 4.63 26.10
C GLU A 13 7.40 4.13 24.69
N LEU A 14 6.18 3.60 24.55
CA LEU A 14 5.58 3.24 23.27
C LEU A 14 4.77 4.43 22.77
N TYR A 15 5.25 5.09 21.72
CA TYR A 15 4.65 6.33 21.22
C TYR A 15 3.85 6.15 19.92
N ASN A 16 4.13 5.11 19.14
CA ASN A 16 3.42 4.85 17.89
C ASN A 16 3.17 3.34 17.69
N HIS A 17 1.97 3.02 17.27
CA HIS A 17 1.53 1.67 16.92
C HIS A 17 0.59 1.77 15.73
N VAL A 18 0.91 1.04 14.67
CA VAL A 18 0.11 0.95 13.45
C VAL A 18 -0.45 -0.47 13.35
N PRO A 19 -1.77 -0.63 13.13
CA PRO A 19 -2.38 -1.94 12.95
C PRO A 19 -1.86 -2.61 11.66
N LEU A 20 -2.04 -3.93 11.58
CA LEU A 20 -1.66 -4.67 10.39
C LEU A 20 -2.56 -4.28 9.22
N THR A 21 -1.97 -3.82 8.12
CA THR A 21 -2.68 -3.63 6.85
C THR A 21 -2.87 -4.99 6.18
N SER A 22 -4.04 -5.61 6.40
CA SER A 22 -4.45 -6.89 5.82
C SER A 22 -5.77 -6.74 5.04
N ASN A 23 -5.68 -6.83 3.71
CA ASN A 23 -6.85 -6.68 2.85
C ASN A 23 -7.92 -7.75 3.07
N ASP A 24 -9.20 -7.38 2.92
CA ASP A 24 -10.29 -8.34 2.81
C ASP A 24 -10.17 -9.12 1.49
N ALA A 25 -10.24 -10.44 1.56
CA ALA A 25 -10.00 -11.31 0.41
C ALA A 25 -11.03 -11.13 -0.71
N GLN A 26 -12.30 -10.86 -0.39
CA GLN A 26 -13.35 -10.70 -1.38
C GLN A 26 -13.25 -9.33 -2.06
N VAL A 27 -13.01 -8.27 -1.29
CA VAL A 27 -12.78 -6.93 -1.84
C VAL A 27 -11.52 -6.92 -2.71
N ALA A 28 -10.44 -7.54 -2.25
CA ALA A 28 -9.20 -7.64 -3.00
C ALA A 28 -9.37 -8.36 -4.34
N GLU A 29 -10.09 -9.49 -4.37
CA GLU A 29 -10.33 -10.22 -5.62
C GLU A 29 -11.22 -9.42 -6.58
N ARG A 30 -12.26 -8.75 -6.10
CA ARG A 30 -13.12 -7.88 -6.93
C ARG A 30 -12.34 -6.71 -7.53
N VAL A 31 -11.48 -6.06 -6.74
CA VAL A 31 -10.58 -4.99 -7.22
C VAL A 31 -9.59 -5.54 -8.24
N ARG A 32 -8.98 -6.70 -7.97
CA ARG A 32 -8.02 -7.35 -8.89
C ARG A 32 -8.66 -7.66 -10.25
N GLN A 33 -9.86 -8.24 -10.27
CA GLN A 33 -10.59 -8.53 -11.50
C GLN A 33 -10.88 -7.27 -12.31
N ALA A 34 -11.28 -6.19 -11.62
CA ALA A 34 -11.51 -4.90 -12.27
C ALA A 34 -10.21 -4.30 -12.83
N PHE A 35 -9.09 -4.43 -12.11
CA PHE A 35 -7.79 -4.00 -12.59
C PHE A 35 -7.35 -4.79 -13.81
N VAL A 36 -7.47 -6.12 -13.79
CA VAL A 36 -7.16 -6.97 -14.95
C VAL A 36 -7.99 -6.54 -16.17
N ALA A 37 -9.29 -6.32 -15.99
CA ALA A 37 -10.16 -5.92 -17.08
C ALA A 37 -9.80 -4.54 -17.66
N GLN A 38 -9.33 -3.61 -16.83
CA GLN A 38 -9.02 -2.24 -17.25
C GLN A 38 -7.58 -2.05 -17.72
N LEU A 39 -6.62 -2.69 -17.06
CA LEU A 39 -5.19 -2.46 -17.21
C LEU A 39 -4.48 -3.59 -17.97
N GLY A 40 -5.13 -4.74 -18.17
CA GLY A 40 -4.52 -5.94 -18.74
C GLY A 40 -3.92 -6.85 -17.67
N GLU A 41 -4.00 -8.16 -17.89
CA GLU A 41 -3.49 -9.19 -16.97
C GLU A 41 -1.98 -9.04 -16.73
N GLU A 42 -1.24 -8.67 -17.77
CA GLU A 42 0.22 -8.49 -17.71
C GLU A 42 0.67 -7.30 -16.86
N ASN A 43 -0.24 -6.39 -16.51
CA ASN A 43 0.04 -5.19 -15.72
C ASN A 43 -0.47 -5.29 -14.27
N VAL A 44 -1.01 -6.44 -13.86
CA VAL A 44 -1.59 -6.66 -12.53
C VAL A 44 -0.94 -7.88 -11.87
N GLU A 45 -0.08 -7.62 -10.89
CA GLU A 45 0.69 -8.67 -10.21
C GLU A 45 0.26 -8.85 -8.75
N HIS A 46 0.50 -10.04 -8.21
CA HIS A 46 0.40 -10.27 -6.77
C HIS A 46 1.66 -9.74 -6.09
N LEU A 47 1.47 -8.84 -5.13
CA LEU A 47 2.55 -8.37 -4.28
C LEU A 47 2.57 -9.18 -2.98
N ASP A 48 3.69 -9.84 -2.72
CA ASP A 48 3.95 -10.49 -1.43
C ASP A 48 3.97 -9.46 -0.28
N PRO A 49 3.66 -9.85 0.97
CA PRO A 49 3.69 -8.95 2.11
C PRO A 49 5.01 -8.18 2.24
N VAL A 50 4.91 -6.86 2.41
CA VAL A 50 6.06 -5.96 2.56
C VAL A 50 6.27 -5.57 4.02
N THR A 51 7.50 -5.19 4.37
CA THR A 51 7.85 -4.77 5.75
C THR A 51 7.50 -3.31 6.07
N ALA A 52 7.08 -2.54 5.06
CA ALA A 52 6.60 -1.18 5.25
C ALA A 52 5.30 -1.20 6.07
N SER A 53 5.18 -0.24 6.99
CA SER A 53 3.96 -0.05 7.78
C SER A 53 3.11 1.07 7.17
N GLU A 54 1.79 0.99 7.38
CA GLU A 54 0.80 1.93 6.86
C GLU A 54 -0.34 2.05 7.87
N ASP A 55 -0.88 3.25 8.10
CA ASP A 55 -1.96 3.48 9.07
C ASP A 55 -3.36 3.46 8.44
N PHE A 56 -3.44 3.29 7.11
CA PHE A 56 -4.66 3.28 6.30
C PHE A 56 -5.80 2.46 6.91
N SER A 57 -5.52 1.26 7.43
CA SER A 57 -6.50 0.33 8.00
C SER A 57 -7.26 0.91 9.19
N THR A 58 -6.69 1.89 9.89
CA THR A 58 -7.36 2.60 11.00
C THR A 58 -8.71 3.21 10.58
N ILE A 59 -8.81 3.70 9.34
CA ILE A 59 -10.05 4.31 8.82
C ILE A 59 -11.15 3.27 8.63
N PRO A 60 -11.02 2.26 7.75
CA PRO A 60 -12.07 1.25 7.55
C PRO A 60 -12.37 0.45 8.83
N ASP A 61 -11.38 0.18 9.68
CA ASP A 61 -11.58 -0.50 10.97
C ASP A 61 -12.53 0.30 11.87
N ALA A 62 -12.41 1.63 11.92
CA ALA A 62 -13.30 2.50 12.70
C ALA A 62 -14.77 2.44 12.23
N PHE A 63 -15.01 2.08 10.96
CA PHE A 63 -16.35 1.90 10.39
C PHE A 63 -16.79 0.43 10.31
N GLY A 64 -15.92 -0.53 10.68
CA GLY A 64 -16.17 -1.96 10.47
C GLY A 64 -16.37 -2.33 8.99
N ALA A 65 -15.73 -1.58 8.09
CA ALA A 65 -15.87 -1.76 6.65
C ALA A 65 -14.74 -2.65 6.09
N PRO A 66 -15.02 -3.61 5.20
CA PRO A 66 -13.97 -4.34 4.50
C PRO A 66 -13.22 -3.40 3.54
N TYR A 67 -11.94 -3.63 3.32
CA TYR A 67 -11.10 -2.76 2.50
C TYR A 67 -10.10 -3.53 1.65
N CYS A 68 -9.60 -2.85 0.62
CA CYS A 68 -8.43 -3.28 -0.14
C CYS A 68 -7.50 -2.08 -0.33
N TYR A 69 -6.23 -2.26 0.06
CA TYR A 69 -5.12 -1.35 -0.14
C TYR A 69 -4.16 -1.98 -1.16
N TRP A 70 -3.70 -1.19 -2.13
CA TRP A 70 -2.79 -1.66 -3.19
C TRP A 70 -1.71 -0.63 -3.46
N VAL A 71 -0.71 -1.03 -4.24
CA VAL A 71 0.35 -0.15 -4.74
C VAL A 71 0.43 -0.26 -6.26
N PHE A 72 1.13 0.68 -6.90
CA PHE A 72 1.36 0.67 -8.34
C PHE A 72 2.76 1.21 -8.65
N GLY A 73 3.29 0.86 -9.82
CA GLY A 73 4.62 1.26 -10.26
C GLY A 73 4.75 2.77 -10.48
N GLY A 74 5.93 3.31 -10.15
CA GLY A 74 6.26 4.72 -10.30
C GLY A 74 7.36 5.03 -11.32
N PHE A 75 7.94 4.01 -11.96
CA PHE A 75 9.10 4.16 -12.85
C PHE A 75 8.88 3.38 -14.15
N VAL A 76 9.26 3.97 -15.29
CA VAL A 76 9.22 3.25 -16.56
C VAL A 76 10.34 2.21 -16.65
N GLU A 77 10.11 1.18 -17.46
CA GLU A 77 11.07 0.09 -17.63
C GLU A 77 12.46 0.60 -18.05
N GLY A 78 13.51 -0.02 -17.49
CA GLY A 78 14.89 0.34 -17.78
C GLY A 78 15.41 1.59 -17.04
N ARG A 79 14.57 2.26 -16.25
CA ARG A 79 15.01 3.35 -15.35
C ARG A 79 15.73 2.79 -14.13
N GLU A 80 16.73 3.53 -13.68
CA GLU A 80 17.21 3.36 -12.31
C GLU A 80 16.09 3.74 -11.34
N THR A 81 15.82 2.86 -10.37
CA THR A 81 14.77 3.05 -9.38
C THR A 81 15.37 3.29 -8.00
N PHE A 82 14.69 4.12 -7.23
CA PHE A 82 15.05 4.39 -5.84
C PHE A 82 13.86 4.02 -4.95
N PRO A 83 14.09 3.55 -3.71
CA PRO A 83 13.00 3.23 -2.80
C PRO A 83 12.35 4.49 -2.25
N ASN A 84 11.13 4.35 -1.72
CA ASN A 84 10.51 5.35 -0.86
C ASN A 84 11.49 5.78 0.25
N HIS A 85 11.46 7.05 0.65
CA HIS A 85 12.39 7.69 1.61
C HIS A 85 13.84 7.89 1.15
N SER A 86 14.20 7.52 -0.08
CA SER A 86 15.47 7.95 -0.67
C SER A 86 15.43 9.43 -1.07
N PRO A 87 16.51 10.22 -0.90
CA PRO A 87 16.58 11.58 -1.44
C PRO A 87 16.60 11.64 -2.97
N PHE A 88 16.81 10.50 -3.64
CA PHE A 88 16.76 10.35 -5.09
C PHE A 88 15.42 9.80 -5.59
N PHE A 89 14.46 9.57 -4.69
CA PHE A 89 13.12 9.08 -5.07
C PHE A 89 12.40 10.13 -5.93
N ALA A 90 12.24 9.82 -7.21
CA ALA A 90 11.56 10.67 -8.17
C ALA A 90 10.83 9.80 -9.23
N PRO A 91 9.58 9.37 -8.93
CA PRO A 91 8.74 8.68 -9.90
C PRO A 91 8.59 9.47 -11.20
N ASP A 92 8.51 8.77 -12.32
CA ASP A 92 8.17 9.39 -13.60
C ASP A 92 6.73 9.93 -13.54
N GLU A 93 6.45 11.12 -14.09
CA GLU A 93 5.11 11.71 -14.04
C GLU A 93 4.09 10.81 -14.76
N GLN A 94 4.44 10.41 -15.98
CA GLN A 94 3.68 9.45 -16.77
C GLN A 94 4.56 8.22 -17.03
N PRO A 95 3.99 7.01 -16.95
CA PRO A 95 2.56 6.71 -16.82
C PRO A 95 2.01 6.76 -15.38
N THR A 96 2.84 7.00 -14.35
CA THR A 96 2.48 6.88 -12.93
C THR A 96 1.17 7.56 -12.54
N LEU A 97 0.99 8.84 -12.89
CA LEU A 97 -0.24 9.57 -12.57
C LEU A 97 -1.47 8.99 -13.28
N THR A 98 -1.32 8.60 -14.55
CA THR A 98 -2.40 7.96 -15.30
C THR A 98 -2.75 6.59 -14.71
N THR A 99 -1.76 5.77 -14.37
CA THR A 99 -1.95 4.45 -13.76
C THR A 99 -2.66 4.59 -12.41
N GLY A 100 -2.17 5.45 -11.52
CA GLY A 100 -2.78 5.66 -10.20
C GLY A 100 -4.22 6.18 -10.29
N THR A 101 -4.48 7.15 -11.18
CA THR A 101 -5.83 7.69 -11.39
C THR A 101 -6.78 6.64 -11.96
N THR A 102 -6.32 5.87 -12.95
CA THR A 102 -7.11 4.81 -13.57
C THR A 102 -7.43 3.72 -12.56
N ALA A 103 -6.44 3.23 -11.81
CA ALA A 103 -6.63 2.23 -10.77
C ALA A 103 -7.63 2.70 -9.69
N ALA A 104 -7.48 3.94 -9.19
CA ALA A 104 -8.41 4.48 -8.19
C ALA A 104 -9.86 4.56 -8.71
N ALA A 105 -10.05 5.10 -9.91
CA ALA A 105 -11.38 5.21 -10.52
C ALA A 105 -11.99 3.82 -10.77
N THR A 106 -11.22 2.88 -11.30
CA THR A 106 -11.65 1.51 -11.56
C THR A 106 -12.06 0.78 -10.29
N ALA A 107 -11.27 0.88 -9.20
CA ALA A 107 -11.60 0.24 -7.94
C ALA A 107 -12.93 0.78 -7.37
N VAL A 108 -13.13 2.10 -7.39
CA VAL A 108 -14.36 2.73 -6.92
C VAL A 108 -15.56 2.31 -7.77
N LEU A 109 -15.43 2.38 -9.10
CA LEU A 109 -16.52 2.00 -10.01
C LEU A 109 -16.87 0.51 -9.89
N ALA A 110 -15.90 -0.37 -9.65
CA ALA A 110 -16.14 -1.78 -9.42
C ALA A 110 -16.96 -2.04 -8.15
N MET A 111 -16.82 -1.20 -7.12
CA MET A 111 -17.63 -1.31 -5.89
C MET A 111 -19.03 -0.69 -6.04
N LEU A 112 -19.20 0.26 -6.96
CA LEU A 112 -20.48 0.91 -7.23
C LEU A 112 -21.32 0.18 -8.29
N ALA A 113 -20.68 -0.59 -9.17
CA ALA A 113 -21.39 -1.48 -10.07
C ALA A 113 -22.17 -2.50 -9.23
N GLY A 114 -23.49 -2.55 -9.38
CA GLY A 114 -24.30 -3.62 -8.79
C GLY A 114 -23.84 -4.99 -9.31
N ASP A 115 -24.23 -6.05 -8.61
CA ASP A 115 -24.00 -7.42 -9.07
C ASP A 115 -24.79 -7.75 -10.34
#